data_AF-A0A9P1D7S4-F1
#
_entry.id   AF-A0A9P1D7S4-F1
#
_cell.length_a   1.000
_cell.length_b   1.000
_cell.length_c   1.000
_cell.angle_alpha   90.00
_cell.angle_beta   90.00
_cell.angle_gamma   90.00
#
_symmetry.space_group_name_H-M   'P 1'
#
loop_
_entity.id
_entity.type
_entity.pdbx_description
1 polymer ?
#
loop_
_entity_poly.entity_id
_entity_poly.type
_entity_poly.pdbx_seq_one_letter_code
_entity_poly.pdbx_strand_id
1 'polypeptide(L)'
;MDEVLTGNAALELVAKQLYEHLEEYVGLWEIMDDDHKSIYIEELITFIDQLIPAAELRVQDTQVVSEEAAAAVAELLLEVSSQNAQLADSTMLAFRCLGENTEGPHATLLLDCIKEFAAPPEEVQEDEEFDPMEIKTTSLELIRMTEAQATETQEAWDLFLDGFDTAEAAGEAMHDAMVEAVPAMTTMFKLPRAVAAMRLQEGVHQIINSLNEPQDAKNLVDIIGFKHLDLEVTIPRVEAVRGALLELIANELGLNWSQGKANGLIQVFNYIGGALIYTRSQYADRVKLLSSSWVEANRDRDKSKQKEKEAKEKARQEAKELRDKERAKVENGEKDMEALAEEEIHEARIARRKKDKEQSVPKTFYDMFCFNAAVMDLLEDWMYEVLDCFDNIVLNAGNSFRLQEECGL
;
A
#
# COMPACT_ATOMS: atom_id res chain seq x y z
N MET A 1 55.99 14.01 32.16
CA MET A 1 56.01 12.54 32.15
C MET A 1 54.57 12.16 32.12
N ASP A 2 54.06 11.90 30.93
CA ASP A 2 52.65 11.55 30.73
C ASP A 2 52.43 10.19 31.37
N GLU A 3 51.53 10.16 32.35
CA GLU A 3 51.17 8.96 33.08
C GLU A 3 50.45 8.04 32.09
N VAL A 4 51.10 6.94 31.71
CA VAL A 4 50.51 5.96 30.79
C VAL A 4 49.37 5.28 31.56
N LEU A 5 48.15 5.71 31.28
CA LEU A 5 46.95 5.08 31.82
C LEU A 5 46.81 3.69 31.20
N THR A 6 46.74 2.67 32.04
CA THR A 6 46.53 1.27 31.62
C THR A 6 45.35 0.66 32.36
N GLY A 7 44.60 -0.23 31.71
CA GLY A 7 43.46 -0.93 32.30
C GLY A 7 42.25 -0.03 32.52
N ASN A 8 41.59 -0.16 33.68
CA ASN A 8 40.28 0.44 33.94
C ASN A 8 40.29 1.97 33.94
N ALA A 9 41.40 2.60 34.33
CA ALA A 9 41.53 4.05 34.30
C ALA A 9 41.55 4.61 32.87
N ALA A 10 42.02 3.82 31.89
CA ALA A 10 41.94 4.19 30.48
C ALA A 10 40.52 3.99 29.94
N LEU A 11 39.84 2.91 30.31
CA LEU A 11 38.44 2.66 29.96
C LEU A 11 37.49 3.70 30.55
N GLU A 12 37.68 4.10 31.81
CA GLU A 12 36.90 5.14 32.47
C GLU A 12 37.11 6.50 31.81
N LEU A 13 38.34 6.80 31.37
CA LEU A 13 38.64 7.99 30.59
C LEU A 13 37.96 7.95 29.21
N VAL A 14 37.99 6.80 28.52
CA VAL A 14 37.34 6.61 27.21
C VAL A 14 35.82 6.74 27.34
N ALA A 15 35.20 6.08 28.31
CA ALA A 15 33.76 6.15 28.56
C ALA A 15 33.32 7.57 28.94
N LYS A 16 34.12 8.26 29.77
CA LYS A 16 33.88 9.66 30.13
C LYS A 16 34.00 10.59 28.92
N GLN A 17 35.00 10.39 28.07
CA GLN A 17 35.16 11.17 26.84
C GLN A 17 34.03 10.92 25.84
N LEU A 18 33.57 9.67 25.71
CA LEU A 18 32.41 9.33 24.89
C LEU A 18 31.15 10.01 25.44
N TYR A 19 30.93 9.94 26.75
CA TYR A 19 29.79 10.56 27.41
C TYR A 19 29.80 12.09 27.29
N GLU A 20 30.93 12.75 27.54
CA GLU A 20 31.07 14.21 27.41
C GLU A 20 30.83 14.66 25.96
N HIS A 21 31.30 13.88 24.97
CA HIS A 21 31.09 14.19 23.55
C HIS A 21 29.62 13.99 23.12
N LEU A 22 28.93 13.01 23.69
CA LEU A 22 27.52 12.72 23.43
C LEU A 22 26.58 13.68 24.19
N GLU A 23 26.93 14.13 25.39
CA GLU A 23 26.13 15.09 26.16
C GLU A 23 26.10 16.48 25.50
N GLU A 24 27.22 16.94 24.94
CA GLU A 24 27.29 18.15 24.12
C GLU A 24 26.38 18.03 22.87
N TYR A 25 26.15 16.80 22.41
CA TYR A 25 25.44 16.50 21.18
C TYR A 25 23.93 16.38 21.32
N VAL A 26 23.44 15.75 22.39
CA VAL A 26 22.00 15.62 22.64
C VAL A 26 21.32 16.99 22.68
N GLY A 27 22.01 18.03 23.15
CA GLY A 27 21.52 19.41 23.12
C GLY A 27 21.49 20.07 21.72
N LEU A 28 22.29 19.58 20.76
CA LEU A 28 22.41 20.11 19.41
C LEU A 28 21.62 19.29 18.38
N TRP A 29 21.35 18.01 18.65
CA TRP A 29 20.72 17.06 17.73
C TRP A 29 19.33 17.51 17.25
N GLU A 30 18.53 18.10 18.14
CA GLU A 30 17.18 18.58 17.78
C GLU A 30 17.17 19.78 16.83
N ILE A 31 18.29 20.48 16.70
CA ILE A 31 18.41 21.70 15.87
C ILE A 31 19.30 21.50 14.64
N MET A 32 19.90 20.33 14.46
CA MET A 32 20.72 19.99 13.29
C MET A 32 19.86 19.49 12.13
N ASP A 33 20.23 19.88 10.91
CA ASP A 33 19.69 19.27 9.69
C ASP A 33 20.36 17.92 9.41
N ASP A 34 19.77 17.16 8.49
CA ASP A 34 20.16 15.76 8.25
C ASP A 34 21.57 15.62 7.65
N ASP A 35 22.05 16.61 6.90
CA ASP A 35 23.41 16.63 6.36
C ASP A 35 24.44 16.77 7.49
N HIS A 36 24.19 17.63 8.48
CA HIS A 36 25.07 17.80 9.63
C HIS A 36 25.02 16.60 10.60
N LYS A 37 23.86 15.93 10.73
CA LYS A 37 23.76 14.70 11.51
C LYS A 37 24.61 13.58 10.91
N SER A 38 24.59 13.44 9.59
CA SER A 38 25.42 12.44 8.89
C SER A 38 26.92 12.67 9.09
N ILE A 39 27.38 13.92 8.98
CA ILE A 39 28.79 14.28 9.21
C ILE A 39 29.20 13.96 10.65
N TYR A 40 28.36 14.27 11.62
CA TYR A 40 28.67 13.98 13.02
C TYR A 40 28.70 12.48 13.31
N ILE A 41 27.79 11.68 12.71
CA ILE A 41 27.85 10.22 12.84
C ILE A 41 29.18 9.70 12.31
N GLU A 42 29.69 10.21 11.18
CA GLU A 42 31.02 9.86 10.66
C GLU A 42 32.15 10.29 11.60
N GLU A 43 32.04 11.47 12.23
CA GLU A 43 33.01 11.94 13.24
C GLU A 43 32.98 11.06 14.50
N LEU A 44 31.80 10.65 14.97
CA LEU A 44 31.63 9.76 16.11
C LEU A 44 32.18 8.36 15.82
N ILE A 45 31.93 7.82 14.63
CA ILE A 45 32.53 6.56 14.15
C ILE A 45 34.05 6.71 14.13
N THR A 46 34.58 7.78 13.55
CA THR A 46 36.02 8.05 13.50
C THR A 46 36.61 8.20 14.90
N PHE A 47 35.89 8.80 15.84
CA PHE A 47 36.30 8.95 17.23
C PHE A 47 36.34 7.60 17.96
N ILE A 48 35.30 6.79 17.81
CA ILE A 48 35.26 5.41 18.32
C ILE A 48 36.41 4.60 17.72
N ASP A 49 36.64 4.72 16.41
CA ASP A 49 37.75 4.09 15.67
C ASP A 49 39.13 4.69 16.00
N GLN A 50 39.23 5.78 16.75
CA GLN A 50 40.51 6.29 17.30
C GLN A 50 40.72 5.86 18.75
N LEU A 51 39.63 5.58 19.47
CA LEU A 51 39.65 4.99 20.80
C LEU A 51 39.94 3.49 20.75
N ILE A 52 39.50 2.78 19.71
CA ILE A 52 39.74 1.34 19.49
C ILE A 52 41.21 0.99 19.15
N PRO A 53 41.99 1.77 18.38
CA PRO A 53 43.43 1.56 18.19
C PRO A 53 44.23 1.71 19.49
N ALA A 54 43.70 2.39 20.50
CA ALA A 54 44.26 2.38 21.85
C ALA A 54 43.99 1.07 22.62
N ALA A 55 43.22 0.13 22.05
CA ALA A 55 42.90 -1.19 22.60
C ALA A 55 44.04 -2.23 22.48
N GLU A 56 45.28 -1.81 22.18
CA GLU A 56 46.46 -2.51 22.73
C GLU A 56 46.60 -2.34 24.26
N LEU A 57 45.57 -1.83 24.94
CA LEU A 57 45.31 -2.06 26.35
C LEU A 57 45.24 -3.56 26.64
N ARG A 58 46.40 -4.16 26.90
CA ARG A 58 46.51 -5.47 27.54
C ARG A 58 45.78 -5.37 28.88
N VAL A 59 44.55 -5.87 28.92
CA VAL A 59 43.78 -6.07 30.14
C VAL A 59 44.51 -7.11 30.97
N GLN A 60 45.41 -6.65 31.82
CA GLN A 60 45.93 -7.40 32.95
C GLN A 60 45.29 -6.76 34.18
N ASP A 61 44.48 -7.56 34.86
CA ASP A 61 43.70 -7.28 36.07
C ASP A 61 42.29 -6.70 35.87
N THR A 62 41.34 -7.60 36.12
CA THR A 62 39.90 -7.43 36.26
C THR A 62 39.55 -6.40 37.34
N GLN A 63 39.03 -5.23 36.95
CA GLN A 63 37.99 -4.58 37.75
C GLN A 63 36.83 -4.14 36.86
N VAL A 64 35.65 -4.28 37.42
CA VAL A 64 34.33 -4.23 36.79
C VAL A 64 33.98 -2.78 36.41
N VAL A 65 33.44 -2.57 35.21
CA VAL A 65 32.83 -1.29 34.77
C VAL A 65 31.61 -0.98 35.63
N SER A 66 31.40 0.27 36.06
CA SER A 66 30.23 0.62 36.87
C SER A 66 28.92 0.36 36.10
N GLU A 67 27.91 -0.16 36.81
CA GLU A 67 26.64 -0.61 36.24
C GLU A 67 25.91 0.51 35.48
N GLU A 68 26.00 1.75 35.97
CA GLU A 68 25.36 2.92 35.36
C GLU A 68 26.05 3.35 34.06
N ALA A 69 27.38 3.23 33.97
CA ALA A 69 28.12 3.58 32.75
C ALA A 69 27.89 2.54 31.64
N ALA A 70 27.81 1.26 32.00
CA ALA A 70 27.50 0.19 31.05
C ALA A 70 26.06 0.29 30.50
N ALA A 71 25.10 0.68 31.35
CA ALA A 71 23.71 0.88 30.94
C ALA A 71 23.56 2.03 29.94
N ALA A 72 24.20 3.18 30.20
CA ALA A 72 24.12 4.35 29.32
C ALA A 72 24.73 4.11 27.93
N VAL A 73 25.87 3.41 27.87
CA VAL A 73 26.51 3.05 26.59
C VAL A 73 25.66 2.03 25.81
N ALA A 74 25.02 1.10 26.51
CA ALA A 74 24.17 0.09 25.88
C ALA A 74 22.90 0.67 25.25
N GLU A 75 22.22 1.58 25.94
CA GLU A 75 21.02 2.25 25.43
C GLU A 75 21.31 3.04 24.15
N LEU A 76 22.44 3.73 24.12
CA LEU A 76 22.87 4.55 22.99
C LEU A 76 23.29 3.71 21.78
N LEU A 77 23.97 2.58 22.01
CA LEU A 77 24.31 1.63 20.93
C LEU A 77 23.07 0.94 20.36
N LEU A 78 22.03 0.68 21.17
CA LEU A 78 20.77 0.09 20.70
C LEU A 78 20.05 1.05 19.77
N GLU A 79 19.96 2.33 20.16
CA GLU A 79 19.31 3.38 19.37
C GLU A 79 20.01 3.59 18.01
N VAL A 80 21.34 3.67 17.99
CA VAL A 80 22.12 3.81 16.75
C VAL A 80 21.97 2.58 15.84
N SER A 81 21.92 1.36 16.39
CA SER A 81 21.74 0.14 15.60
C SER A 81 20.37 0.04 14.94
N SER A 82 19.32 0.49 15.65
CA SER A 82 17.94 0.44 15.16
C SER A 82 17.72 1.32 13.92
N GLN A 83 18.59 2.31 13.73
CA GLN A 83 18.53 3.28 12.63
C GLN A 83 19.49 2.94 11.49
N ASN A 84 20.39 1.95 11.64
CA ASN A 84 21.40 1.61 10.64
C ASN A 84 21.67 0.10 10.57
N ALA A 85 21.00 -0.59 9.64
CA ALA A 85 21.12 -2.04 9.44
C ALA A 85 22.55 -2.52 9.08
N GLN A 86 23.39 -1.65 8.51
CA GLN A 86 24.77 -1.98 8.13
C GLN A 86 25.76 -2.00 9.31
N LEU A 87 25.39 -1.42 10.47
CA LEU A 87 26.24 -1.37 11.67
C LEU A 87 26.10 -2.60 12.57
N ALA A 88 25.16 -3.52 12.27
CA ALA A 88 24.80 -4.64 13.12
C ALA A 88 26.02 -5.46 13.59
N ASP A 89 26.96 -5.80 12.72
CA ASP A 89 28.09 -6.66 13.09
C ASP A 89 29.09 -6.01 14.07
N SER A 90 29.41 -4.73 13.87
CA SER A 90 30.36 -4.01 14.71
C SER A 90 29.74 -3.63 16.06
N THR A 91 28.47 -3.25 16.04
CA THR A 91 27.70 -2.94 17.25
C THR A 91 27.47 -4.20 18.10
N MET A 92 27.21 -5.35 17.48
CA MET A 92 27.08 -6.63 18.18
C MET A 92 28.39 -7.11 18.82
N LEU A 93 29.53 -6.80 18.19
CA LEU A 93 30.85 -7.06 18.77
C LEU A 93 31.08 -6.19 20.03
N ALA A 94 30.78 -4.90 19.95
CA ALA A 94 30.89 -3.96 21.07
C ALA A 94 29.99 -4.37 22.25
N PHE A 95 28.74 -4.74 21.97
CA PHE A 95 27.79 -5.26 22.94
C PHE A 95 28.29 -6.54 23.64
N ARG A 96 28.84 -7.49 22.88
CA ARG A 96 29.41 -8.73 23.44
C ARG A 96 30.58 -8.43 24.38
N CYS A 97 31.48 -7.54 23.99
CA CYS A 97 32.59 -7.12 24.84
C CYS A 97 32.12 -6.41 26.14
N LEU A 98 31.05 -5.60 26.07
CA LEU A 98 30.46 -4.95 27.24
C LEU A 98 29.81 -5.97 28.20
N GLY A 99 29.04 -6.92 27.67
CA GLY A 99 28.38 -7.96 28.46
C GLY A 99 29.35 -8.96 29.13
N GLU A 100 30.49 -9.26 28.50
CA GLU A 100 31.53 -10.14 29.07
C GLU A 100 32.29 -9.49 30.25
N ASN A 101 32.29 -8.16 30.35
CA ASN A 101 33.08 -7.40 31.33
C ASN A 101 32.24 -6.68 32.40
N THR A 102 30.93 -6.94 32.45
CA THR A 102 30.02 -6.38 33.46
C THR A 102 29.41 -7.47 34.33
N GLU A 103 29.44 -7.29 35.65
CA GLU A 103 28.76 -8.17 36.61
C GLU A 103 27.51 -7.48 37.14
N GLY A 104 26.36 -8.17 37.18
CA GLY A 104 25.13 -7.65 37.77
C GLY A 104 23.84 -8.00 37.02
N PRO A 105 22.67 -7.65 37.59
CA PRO A 105 21.36 -7.92 36.98
C PRO A 105 21.17 -7.18 35.65
N HIS A 106 21.82 -6.04 35.42
CA HIS A 106 21.77 -5.31 34.15
C HIS A 106 22.68 -5.90 33.07
N ALA A 107 23.79 -6.56 33.42
CA ALA A 107 24.59 -7.34 32.48
C ALA A 107 23.80 -8.52 31.89
N THR A 108 22.92 -9.11 32.70
CA THR A 108 21.99 -10.16 32.25
C THR A 108 20.97 -9.61 31.26
N LEU A 109 20.43 -8.42 31.52
CA LEU A 109 19.50 -7.70 30.63
C LEU A 109 20.16 -7.33 29.29
N LEU A 110 21.41 -6.87 29.33
CA LEU A 110 22.25 -6.59 28.16
C LEU A 110 22.52 -7.87 27.35
N LEU A 111 22.93 -8.95 28.00
CA LEU A 111 23.12 -10.26 27.37
C LEU A 111 21.83 -10.83 26.81
N ASP A 112 20.68 -10.57 27.43
CA ASP A 112 19.38 -11.03 26.93
C ASP A 112 18.91 -10.19 25.75
N CYS A 113 19.14 -8.87 25.73
CA CYS A 113 18.93 -8.03 24.54
C CYS A 113 19.85 -8.47 23.38
N ILE A 114 21.12 -8.79 23.68
CA ILE A 114 22.06 -9.34 22.69
C ILE A 114 21.58 -10.69 22.18
N LYS A 115 21.04 -11.57 23.03
CA LYS A 115 20.49 -12.85 22.58
C LYS A 115 19.20 -12.70 21.79
N GLU A 116 18.38 -11.69 22.08
CA GLU A 116 17.15 -11.39 21.35
C GLU A 116 17.47 -10.82 19.96
N PHE A 117 18.51 -9.99 19.85
CA PHE A 117 19.00 -9.44 18.58
C PHE A 117 19.90 -10.42 17.79
N ALA A 118 20.69 -11.26 18.47
CA ALA A 118 21.50 -12.33 17.88
C ALA A 118 20.72 -13.63 17.70
N ALA A 119 19.47 -13.69 18.17
CA ALA A 119 18.61 -14.82 17.86
C ALA A 119 18.60 -14.92 16.33
N PRO A 120 19.00 -16.07 15.75
CA PRO A 120 18.76 -16.26 14.33
C PRO A 120 17.29 -15.92 14.08
N PRO A 121 16.97 -15.18 13.00
CA PRO A 121 15.59 -14.81 12.69
C PRO A 121 14.75 -16.05 12.89
N GLU A 122 13.73 -15.96 13.76
CA GLU A 122 12.90 -17.06 14.27
C GLU A 122 13.14 -18.35 13.50
N GLU A 123 13.76 -19.37 14.13
CA GLU A 123 13.96 -20.70 13.55
C GLU A 123 12.81 -20.99 12.60
N VAL A 124 13.09 -20.88 11.28
CA VAL A 124 12.12 -21.08 10.23
C VAL A 124 11.50 -22.43 10.54
N GLN A 125 10.22 -22.42 10.93
CA GLN A 125 9.46 -23.63 11.22
C GLN A 125 9.82 -24.65 10.15
N GLU A 126 10.34 -25.80 10.59
CA GLU A 126 10.85 -26.89 9.74
C GLU A 126 10.01 -26.99 8.47
N ASP A 127 10.67 -26.64 7.36
CA ASP A 127 10.27 -26.72 5.97
C ASP A 127 8.91 -27.40 5.73
N GLU A 128 7.82 -26.62 5.73
CA GLU A 128 6.69 -26.97 4.88
C GLU A 128 7.28 -27.15 3.47
N GLU A 129 7.36 -28.40 3.02
CA GLU A 129 7.90 -28.77 1.71
C GLU A 129 7.29 -27.86 0.67
N PHE A 130 8.10 -26.92 0.17
CA PHE A 130 7.64 -25.92 -0.77
C PHE A 130 7.33 -26.60 -2.09
N ASP A 131 6.05 -26.82 -2.37
CA ASP A 131 5.60 -27.30 -3.68
C ASP A 131 5.47 -26.10 -4.63
N PRO A 132 6.39 -25.94 -5.61
CA PRO A 132 6.30 -24.83 -6.56
C PRO A 132 5.00 -24.88 -7.37
N MET A 133 4.33 -26.03 -7.47
CA MET A 133 3.07 -26.17 -8.21
C MET A 133 1.85 -25.71 -7.42
N GLU A 134 1.94 -25.58 -6.09
CA GLU A 134 0.84 -25.16 -5.24
C GLU A 134 0.46 -23.69 -5.50
N ILE A 135 -0.83 -23.45 -5.69
CA ILE A 135 -1.41 -22.10 -5.73
C ILE A 135 -2.00 -21.79 -4.36
N LYS A 136 -1.30 -21.00 -3.55
CA LYS A 136 -1.78 -20.57 -2.24
C LYS A 136 -2.90 -19.54 -2.38
N THR A 137 -4.11 -19.87 -1.93
CA THR A 137 -5.30 -19.00 -2.05
C THR A 137 -5.83 -18.47 -0.72
N THR A 138 -5.28 -18.94 0.40
CA THR A 138 -5.77 -18.65 1.77
C THR A 138 -4.98 -17.55 2.46
N SER A 139 -3.74 -17.28 2.03
CA SER A 139 -2.88 -16.22 2.51
C SER A 139 -2.16 -15.53 1.34
N LEU A 140 -1.67 -14.32 1.58
CA LEU A 140 -0.79 -13.59 0.67
C LEU A 140 0.49 -13.22 1.41
N GLU A 141 1.38 -14.20 1.52
CA GLU A 141 2.71 -14.05 2.11
C GLU A 141 3.70 -13.44 1.12
N LEU A 142 4.92 -13.16 1.56
CA LEU A 142 6.01 -12.78 0.65
C LEU A 142 6.35 -13.96 -0.27
N ILE A 143 6.70 -13.68 -1.52
CA ILE A 143 7.22 -14.70 -2.43
C ILE A 143 8.56 -15.19 -1.90
N ARG A 144 8.70 -16.53 -1.77
CA ARG A 144 9.89 -17.17 -1.19
C ARG A 144 10.81 -17.70 -2.27
N MET A 145 11.77 -16.90 -2.73
CA MET A 145 12.76 -17.30 -3.71
C MET A 145 14.16 -17.00 -3.19
N THR A 146 15.12 -17.88 -3.47
CA THR A 146 16.54 -17.58 -3.28
C THR A 146 16.99 -16.54 -4.31
N GLU A 147 18.02 -15.76 -4.00
CA GLU A 147 18.61 -14.78 -4.93
C GLU A 147 19.00 -15.42 -6.29
N ALA A 148 19.53 -16.65 -6.25
CA ALA A 148 19.85 -17.41 -7.45
C ALA A 148 18.60 -17.76 -8.29
N GLN A 149 17.51 -18.17 -7.65
CA GLN A 149 16.24 -18.44 -8.35
C GLN A 149 15.63 -17.16 -8.93
N ALA A 150 15.66 -16.06 -8.17
CA ALA A 150 15.17 -14.76 -8.64
C ALA A 150 15.94 -14.29 -9.88
N THR A 151 17.28 -14.35 -9.81
CA THR A 151 18.17 -14.01 -10.93
C THR A 151 17.90 -14.89 -12.15
N GLU A 152 17.83 -16.22 -11.98
CA GLU A 152 17.56 -17.15 -13.10
C GLU A 152 16.18 -16.90 -13.72
N THR A 153 15.18 -16.51 -12.92
CA THR A 153 13.83 -16.15 -13.38
C THR A 153 13.83 -14.85 -14.18
N GLN A 154 14.55 -13.84 -13.70
CA GLN A 154 14.74 -12.55 -14.38
C GLN A 154 15.46 -12.75 -15.72
N GLU A 155 16.55 -13.51 -15.74
CA GLU A 155 17.26 -13.86 -16.98
C GLU A 155 16.36 -14.60 -17.99
N ALA A 156 15.49 -15.51 -17.51
CA ALA A 156 14.54 -16.20 -18.38
C ALA A 156 13.55 -15.22 -19.03
N TRP A 157 13.07 -14.26 -18.25
CA TRP A 157 12.12 -13.25 -18.69
C TRP A 157 12.73 -12.27 -19.68
N ASP A 158 13.96 -11.80 -19.42
CA ASP A 158 14.67 -10.89 -20.32
C ASP A 158 14.97 -11.56 -21.67
N LEU A 159 15.43 -12.82 -21.65
CA LEU A 159 15.64 -13.60 -22.88
C LEU A 159 14.34 -13.81 -23.67
N PHE A 160 13.21 -13.95 -22.99
CA PHE A 160 11.90 -14.05 -23.64
C PHE A 160 11.54 -12.73 -24.32
N LEU A 161 11.69 -11.60 -23.64
CA LEU A 161 11.40 -10.28 -24.21
C LEU A 161 12.32 -9.94 -25.38
N ASP A 162 13.61 -10.28 -25.29
CA ASP A 162 14.59 -10.11 -26.37
C ASP A 162 14.27 -10.94 -27.62
N GLY A 163 13.43 -11.98 -27.50
CA GLY A 163 12.92 -12.76 -28.62
C GLY A 163 11.95 -11.99 -29.54
N PHE A 164 11.40 -10.86 -29.08
CA PHE A 164 10.44 -10.06 -29.81
C PHE A 164 11.01 -8.70 -30.21
N ASP A 165 10.58 -8.17 -31.36
CA ASP A 165 11.01 -6.85 -31.83
C ASP A 165 10.58 -5.70 -30.90
N THR A 166 9.47 -5.89 -30.16
CA THR A 166 8.90 -4.88 -29.26
C THR A 166 8.19 -5.53 -28.08
N ALA A 167 8.11 -4.81 -26.96
CA ALA A 167 7.34 -5.23 -25.79
C ALA A 167 5.84 -5.42 -26.11
N GLU A 168 5.30 -4.65 -27.04
CA GLU A 168 3.92 -4.80 -27.52
C GLU A 168 3.73 -6.16 -28.21
N ALA A 169 4.65 -6.58 -29.08
CA ALA A 169 4.60 -7.87 -29.74
C ALA A 169 4.69 -9.04 -28.74
N ALA A 170 5.57 -8.95 -27.73
CA ALA A 170 5.63 -9.93 -26.64
C ALA A 170 4.31 -10.01 -25.87
N GLY A 171 3.71 -8.85 -25.53
CA GLY A 171 2.43 -8.79 -24.86
C GLY A 171 1.27 -9.35 -25.70
N GLU A 172 1.28 -9.13 -27.02
CA GLU A 172 0.27 -9.71 -27.92
C GLU A 172 0.39 -11.24 -27.98
N ALA A 173 1.61 -11.77 -28.04
CA ALA A 173 1.85 -13.21 -28.00
C ALA A 173 1.38 -13.83 -26.67
N MET A 174 1.65 -13.16 -25.54
CA MET A 174 1.14 -13.59 -24.23
C MET A 174 -0.40 -13.57 -24.19
N HIS A 175 -1.02 -12.51 -24.68
CA HIS A 175 -2.48 -12.39 -24.73
C HIS A 175 -3.10 -13.49 -25.61
N ASP A 176 -2.51 -13.78 -26.77
CA ASP A 176 -2.98 -14.86 -27.64
C ASP A 176 -2.86 -16.23 -27.00
N ALA A 177 -1.73 -16.55 -26.37
CA ALA A 177 -1.54 -17.78 -25.63
C ALA A 177 -2.60 -17.95 -24.53
N MET A 178 -2.92 -16.88 -23.80
CA MET A 178 -3.96 -16.89 -22.76
C MET A 178 -5.37 -17.12 -23.32
N VAL A 179 -5.74 -16.43 -24.39
CA VAL A 179 -7.08 -16.55 -25.00
C VAL A 179 -7.25 -17.90 -25.69
N GLU A 180 -6.20 -18.44 -26.29
CA GLU A 180 -6.22 -19.78 -26.87
C GLU A 180 -6.41 -20.86 -25.78
N ALA A 181 -5.69 -20.74 -24.67
CA ALA A 181 -5.79 -21.67 -23.54
C ALA A 181 -7.14 -21.59 -22.82
N VAL A 182 -7.71 -20.38 -22.69
CA VAL A 182 -8.99 -20.16 -22.01
C VAL A 182 -9.88 -19.21 -22.84
N PRO A 183 -10.56 -19.71 -23.90
CA PRO A 183 -11.36 -18.85 -24.80
C PRO A 183 -12.46 -18.06 -24.10
N ALA A 184 -12.99 -18.60 -23.00
CA ALA A 184 -13.99 -17.94 -22.15
C ALA A 184 -13.49 -16.63 -21.52
N MET A 185 -12.18 -16.38 -21.44
CA MET A 185 -11.62 -15.13 -20.93
C MET A 185 -11.78 -13.96 -21.91
N THR A 186 -12.05 -14.21 -23.20
CA THR A 186 -12.23 -13.14 -24.21
C THR A 186 -13.28 -12.12 -23.78
N THR A 187 -14.36 -12.56 -23.14
CA THR A 187 -15.44 -11.67 -22.67
C THR A 187 -15.07 -10.83 -21.44
N MET A 188 -13.95 -11.16 -20.77
CA MET A 188 -13.45 -10.45 -19.59
C MET A 188 -12.57 -9.25 -19.98
N PHE A 189 -11.95 -9.29 -21.17
CA PHE A 189 -11.15 -8.19 -21.69
C PHE A 189 -12.05 -7.07 -22.23
N LYS A 190 -12.29 -6.06 -21.39
CA LYS A 190 -13.07 -4.86 -21.75
C LYS A 190 -12.25 -3.81 -22.50
N LEU A 191 -10.92 -3.87 -22.39
CA LEU A 191 -9.99 -2.94 -23.03
C LEU A 191 -9.68 -3.35 -24.48
N PRO A 192 -9.28 -2.41 -25.35
CA PRO A 192 -8.71 -2.76 -26.64
C PRO A 192 -7.55 -3.74 -26.47
N ARG A 193 -7.47 -4.74 -27.35
CA ARG A 193 -6.49 -5.85 -27.29
C ARG A 193 -5.06 -5.37 -27.03
N ALA A 194 -4.54 -4.46 -27.86
CA ALA A 194 -3.17 -3.94 -27.72
C ALA A 194 -2.90 -3.33 -26.32
N VAL A 195 -3.88 -2.60 -25.77
CA VAL A 195 -3.78 -2.01 -24.43
C VAL A 195 -3.79 -3.08 -23.34
N ALA A 196 -4.62 -4.12 -23.48
CA ALA A 196 -4.65 -5.23 -22.54
C ALA A 196 -3.35 -6.05 -22.58
N ALA A 197 -2.84 -6.34 -23.78
CA ALA A 197 -1.58 -7.03 -24.02
C ALA A 197 -0.38 -6.30 -23.41
N MET A 198 -0.23 -4.99 -23.66
CA MET A 198 0.84 -4.20 -23.06
C MET A 198 0.76 -4.16 -21.54
N ARG A 199 -0.44 -3.96 -20.97
CA ARG A 199 -0.62 -3.93 -19.50
C ARG A 199 -0.32 -5.27 -18.84
N LEU A 200 -0.66 -6.38 -19.52
CA LEU A 200 -0.35 -7.72 -19.06
C LEU A 200 1.16 -7.94 -19.01
N GLN A 201 1.87 -7.68 -20.11
CA GLN A 201 3.31 -7.88 -20.19
C GLN A 201 4.05 -6.99 -19.19
N GLU A 202 3.72 -5.70 -19.14
CA GLU A 202 4.35 -4.75 -18.22
C GLU A 202 4.09 -5.12 -16.75
N GLY A 203 2.86 -5.53 -16.43
CA GLY A 203 2.51 -5.94 -15.07
C GLY A 203 3.31 -7.16 -14.61
N VAL A 204 3.50 -8.16 -15.48
CA VAL A 204 4.33 -9.33 -15.17
C VAL A 204 5.81 -8.95 -15.09
N HIS A 205 6.29 -8.10 -16.00
CA HIS A 205 7.67 -7.63 -16.02
C HIS A 205 8.07 -6.90 -14.72
N GLN A 206 7.21 -6.00 -14.23
CA GLN A 206 7.45 -5.27 -12.97
C GLN A 206 7.59 -6.24 -11.79
N ILE A 207 6.71 -7.25 -11.70
CA ILE A 207 6.77 -8.24 -10.61
C ILE A 207 8.08 -9.05 -10.68
N ILE A 208 8.47 -9.50 -11.88
CA ILE A 208 9.68 -10.29 -12.07
C ILE A 208 10.94 -9.47 -11.72
N ASN A 209 10.98 -8.19 -12.11
CA ASN A 209 12.11 -7.33 -11.78
C ASN A 209 12.20 -7.01 -10.28
N SER A 210 11.08 -7.05 -9.55
CA SER A 210 11.04 -6.85 -8.10
C SER A 210 11.31 -8.12 -7.27
N LEU A 211 11.70 -9.25 -7.87
CA LEU A 211 11.89 -10.51 -7.12
C LEU A 211 13.01 -10.47 -6.07
N ASN A 212 14.01 -9.60 -6.24
CA ASN A 212 15.06 -9.39 -5.25
C ASN A 212 14.58 -8.56 -4.04
N GLU A 213 13.42 -7.92 -4.16
CA GLU A 213 12.76 -7.13 -3.12
C GLU A 213 11.33 -7.67 -2.89
N PRO A 214 11.17 -8.79 -2.16
CA PRO A 214 9.89 -9.52 -2.08
C PRO A 214 8.69 -8.68 -1.61
N GLN A 215 8.94 -7.63 -0.82
CA GLN A 215 7.91 -6.70 -0.37
C GLN A 215 7.34 -5.88 -1.53
N ASP A 216 8.17 -5.47 -2.47
CA ASP A 216 7.75 -4.71 -3.65
C ASP A 216 6.97 -5.60 -4.62
N ALA A 217 7.44 -6.83 -4.84
CA ALA A 217 6.69 -7.84 -5.59
C ALA A 217 5.30 -8.07 -4.96
N LYS A 218 5.22 -8.20 -3.63
CA LYS A 218 3.94 -8.33 -2.92
C LYS A 218 3.05 -7.10 -3.14
N ASN A 219 3.57 -5.89 -3.00
CA ASN A 219 2.82 -4.65 -3.20
C ASN A 219 2.23 -4.55 -4.62
N LEU A 220 3.02 -4.89 -5.64
CA LEU A 220 2.56 -4.93 -7.04
C LEU A 220 1.43 -5.95 -7.25
N VAL A 221 1.60 -7.16 -6.70
CA VAL A 221 0.62 -8.23 -6.79
C VAL A 221 -0.66 -7.89 -6.03
N ASP A 222 -0.58 -7.23 -4.87
CA ASP A 222 -1.73 -6.70 -4.12
C ASP A 222 -2.54 -5.71 -4.98
N ILE A 223 -1.85 -4.74 -5.60
CA ILE A 223 -2.47 -3.75 -6.49
C ILE A 223 -3.18 -4.45 -7.66
N ILE A 224 -2.54 -5.45 -8.26
CA ILE A 224 -3.13 -6.24 -9.35
C ILE A 224 -4.35 -7.05 -8.84
N GLY A 225 -4.27 -7.62 -7.64
CA GLY A 225 -5.38 -8.27 -6.94
C GLY A 225 -6.62 -7.40 -6.86
N PHE A 226 -6.46 -6.16 -6.37
CA PHE A 226 -7.56 -5.20 -6.29
C PHE A 226 -8.07 -4.77 -7.67
N LYS A 227 -7.19 -4.70 -8.66
CA LYS A 227 -7.58 -4.40 -10.04
C LYS A 227 -8.48 -5.45 -10.67
N HIS A 228 -8.41 -6.69 -10.21
CA HIS A 228 -9.18 -7.82 -10.74
C HIS A 228 -10.29 -8.28 -9.78
N LEU A 229 -10.67 -7.46 -8.80
CA LEU A 229 -11.66 -7.83 -7.78
C LEU A 229 -13.03 -8.21 -8.38
N ASP A 230 -13.43 -7.58 -9.48
CA ASP A 230 -14.68 -7.87 -10.19
C ASP A 230 -14.61 -9.13 -11.06
N LEU A 231 -13.39 -9.61 -11.37
CA LEU A 231 -13.14 -10.75 -12.26
C LEU A 231 -13.10 -12.06 -11.48
N GLU A 232 -13.75 -13.09 -12.04
CA GLU A 232 -13.77 -14.41 -11.44
C GLU A 232 -12.49 -15.17 -11.83
N VAL A 233 -11.50 -15.14 -10.94
CA VAL A 233 -10.28 -15.94 -11.06
C VAL A 233 -10.44 -17.22 -10.26
N THR A 234 -10.09 -18.36 -10.87
CA THR A 234 -10.22 -19.70 -10.30
C THR A 234 -8.94 -20.47 -10.53
N ILE A 235 -8.59 -21.41 -9.64
CA ILE A 235 -7.38 -22.26 -9.77
C ILE A 235 -7.23 -22.86 -11.18
N PRO A 236 -8.25 -23.50 -11.79
CA PRO A 236 -8.08 -24.09 -13.13
C PRO A 236 -7.76 -23.06 -14.24
N ARG A 237 -8.25 -21.81 -14.10
CA ARG A 237 -7.93 -20.73 -15.04
C ARG A 237 -6.49 -20.28 -14.88
N VAL A 238 -6.01 -20.17 -13.64
CA VAL A 238 -4.61 -19.84 -13.34
C VAL A 238 -3.68 -20.92 -13.89
N GLU A 239 -3.99 -22.19 -13.66
CA GLU A 239 -3.18 -23.31 -14.16
C GLU A 239 -3.11 -23.35 -15.68
N ALA A 240 -4.24 -23.14 -16.37
CA ALA A 240 -4.31 -23.11 -17.83
C ALA A 240 -3.52 -21.94 -18.41
N VAL A 241 -3.68 -20.73 -17.86
CA VAL A 241 -2.93 -19.54 -18.26
C VAL A 241 -1.43 -19.73 -18.02
N ARG A 242 -1.04 -20.18 -16.82
CA ARG A 242 0.35 -20.50 -16.46
C ARG A 242 0.96 -21.48 -17.47
N GLY A 243 0.26 -22.58 -17.76
CA GLY A 243 0.73 -23.59 -18.71
C GLY A 243 1.01 -23.02 -20.10
N ALA A 244 0.09 -22.21 -20.61
CA ALA A 244 0.22 -21.59 -21.93
C ALA A 244 1.36 -20.55 -21.99
N LEU A 245 1.52 -19.74 -20.95
CA LEU A 245 2.61 -18.78 -20.87
C LEU A 245 3.97 -19.48 -20.75
N LEU A 246 4.06 -20.56 -19.96
CA LEU A 246 5.29 -21.34 -19.86
C LEU A 246 5.65 -22.03 -21.19
N GLU A 247 4.66 -22.55 -21.92
CA GLU A 247 4.89 -23.14 -23.24
C GLU A 247 5.40 -22.08 -24.24
N LEU A 248 4.78 -20.89 -24.26
CA LEU A 248 5.23 -19.77 -25.07
C LEU A 248 6.68 -19.39 -24.74
N ILE A 249 7.00 -19.17 -23.46
CA ILE A 249 8.35 -18.79 -23.03
C ILE A 249 9.37 -19.90 -23.35
N ALA A 250 9.03 -21.16 -23.10
CA ALA A 250 9.92 -22.28 -23.40
C ALA A 250 10.24 -22.39 -24.90
N ASN A 251 9.27 -22.12 -25.77
CA ASN A 251 9.47 -22.11 -27.22
C ASN A 251 10.44 -21.01 -27.66
N GLU A 252 10.32 -19.81 -27.09
CA GLU A 252 11.22 -18.69 -27.41
C GLU A 252 12.64 -18.88 -26.85
N LEU A 253 12.77 -19.43 -25.64
CA LEU A 253 14.08 -19.66 -25.01
C LEU A 253 14.86 -20.82 -25.66
N GLY A 254 14.17 -21.80 -26.22
CA GLY A 254 14.77 -22.95 -26.90
C GLY A 254 15.83 -23.66 -26.03
N LEU A 255 17.10 -23.63 -26.46
CA LEU A 255 18.20 -24.27 -25.73
C LEU A 255 18.56 -23.57 -24.41
N ASN A 256 18.14 -22.33 -24.21
CA ASN A 256 18.36 -21.59 -22.97
C ASN A 256 17.33 -21.92 -21.88
N TRP A 257 16.36 -22.79 -22.17
CA TRP A 257 15.37 -23.27 -21.22
C TRP A 257 16.00 -24.26 -20.22
N SER A 258 15.74 -24.05 -18.93
CA SER A 258 16.20 -24.91 -17.83
C SER A 258 15.04 -25.24 -16.89
N GLN A 259 15.21 -26.27 -16.06
CA GLN A 259 14.23 -26.58 -15.01
C GLN A 259 14.19 -25.48 -13.94
N GLY A 260 15.30 -24.80 -13.67
CA GLY A 260 15.38 -23.70 -12.71
C GLY A 260 14.53 -22.51 -13.16
N LYS A 261 14.71 -22.08 -14.41
CA LYS A 261 13.89 -21.04 -15.07
C LYS A 261 12.40 -21.40 -15.05
N ALA A 262 12.07 -22.65 -15.39
CA ALA A 262 10.70 -23.15 -15.38
C ALA A 262 10.08 -23.04 -13.98
N ASN A 263 10.77 -23.53 -12.95
CA ASN A 263 10.29 -23.51 -11.57
C ASN A 263 10.09 -22.09 -11.04
N GLY A 264 11.03 -21.18 -11.35
CA GLY A 264 10.92 -19.78 -10.97
C GLY A 264 9.70 -19.09 -11.59
N LEU A 265 9.48 -19.27 -12.90
CA LEU A 265 8.31 -18.72 -13.58
C LEU A 265 6.99 -19.34 -13.08
N ILE A 266 6.95 -20.65 -12.84
CA ILE A 266 5.80 -21.34 -12.23
C ILE A 266 5.45 -20.68 -10.88
N GLN A 267 6.45 -20.47 -10.04
CA GLN A 267 6.27 -19.87 -8.73
C GLN A 267 5.71 -18.45 -8.81
N VAL A 268 6.23 -17.61 -9.72
CA VAL A 268 5.72 -16.25 -9.95
C VAL A 268 4.26 -16.28 -10.43
N PHE A 269 3.93 -17.11 -11.42
CA PHE A 269 2.56 -17.19 -11.94
C PHE A 269 1.56 -17.75 -10.91
N ASN A 270 1.99 -18.72 -10.10
CA ASN A 270 1.20 -19.21 -8.98
C ASN A 270 0.99 -18.16 -7.91
N TYR A 271 2.02 -17.37 -7.60
CA TYR A 271 1.94 -16.26 -6.66
C TYR A 271 0.94 -15.19 -7.12
N ILE A 272 1.03 -14.77 -8.39
CA ILE A 272 0.08 -13.83 -9.00
C ILE A 272 -1.35 -14.39 -8.94
N GLY A 273 -1.56 -15.62 -9.44
CA GLY A 273 -2.89 -16.23 -9.48
C GLY A 273 -3.49 -16.46 -8.10
N GLY A 274 -2.67 -16.90 -7.13
CA GLY A 274 -3.04 -17.09 -5.74
C GLY A 274 -3.50 -15.78 -5.10
N ALA A 275 -2.75 -14.70 -5.31
CA ALA A 275 -3.11 -13.37 -4.81
C ALA A 275 -4.43 -12.85 -5.41
N LEU A 276 -4.66 -13.01 -6.71
CA LEU A 276 -5.92 -12.62 -7.34
C LEU A 276 -7.12 -13.33 -6.69
N ILE A 277 -6.98 -14.64 -6.42
CA ILE A 277 -8.03 -15.44 -5.77
C ILE A 277 -8.19 -15.02 -4.31
N TYR A 278 -7.08 -14.86 -3.58
CA TYR A 278 -7.06 -14.43 -2.18
C TYR A 278 -7.78 -13.09 -2.02
N THR A 279 -7.38 -12.07 -2.78
CA THR A 279 -7.95 -10.72 -2.69
C THR A 279 -9.44 -10.73 -2.98
N ARG A 280 -9.89 -11.46 -4.00
CA ARG A 280 -11.33 -11.64 -4.24
C ARG A 280 -12.03 -12.31 -3.06
N SER A 281 -11.49 -13.39 -2.52
CA SER A 281 -12.11 -14.12 -1.41
C SER A 281 -12.25 -13.28 -0.13
N GLN A 282 -11.27 -12.42 0.15
CA GLN A 282 -11.24 -11.61 1.37
C GLN A 282 -12.04 -10.32 1.26
N TYR A 283 -12.03 -9.67 0.09
CA TYR A 283 -12.54 -8.31 -0.05
C TYR A 283 -13.85 -8.21 -0.84
N ALA A 284 -14.20 -9.17 -1.71
CA ALA A 284 -15.38 -9.03 -2.57
C ALA A 284 -16.68 -8.90 -1.76
N ASP A 285 -16.85 -9.66 -0.68
CA ASP A 285 -18.04 -9.59 0.15
C ASP A 285 -18.07 -8.33 1.01
N ARG A 286 -16.91 -7.82 1.44
CA ARG A 286 -16.81 -6.53 2.14
C ARG A 286 -17.20 -5.37 1.24
N VAL A 287 -16.76 -5.39 -0.02
CA VAL A 287 -17.12 -4.37 -1.02
C VAL A 287 -18.61 -4.43 -1.35
N LYS A 288 -19.19 -5.62 -1.50
CA LYS A 288 -20.65 -5.78 -1.68
C LYS A 288 -21.43 -5.29 -0.47
N LEU A 289 -20.97 -5.61 0.74
CA LEU A 289 -21.59 -5.16 1.98
C LEU A 289 -21.52 -3.63 2.09
N LEU A 290 -20.36 -3.04 1.78
CA LEU A 290 -20.16 -1.59 1.77
C LEU A 290 -21.13 -0.91 0.79
N SER A 291 -21.16 -1.39 -0.46
CA SER A 291 -22.04 -0.85 -1.50
C SER A 291 -23.53 -0.97 -1.13
N SER A 292 -23.96 -2.14 -0.67
CA SER A 292 -25.37 -2.37 -0.27
C SER A 292 -25.78 -1.56 0.96
N SER A 293 -24.91 -1.45 1.97
CA SER A 293 -25.14 -0.63 3.16
C SER A 293 -25.23 0.86 2.79
N TRP A 294 -24.39 1.31 1.86
CA TRP A 294 -24.41 2.69 1.37
C TRP A 294 -25.70 3.02 0.62
N VAL A 295 -26.16 2.11 -0.24
CA VAL A 295 -27.46 2.25 -0.94
C VAL A 295 -28.61 2.30 0.06
N GLU A 296 -28.63 1.41 1.06
CA GLU A 296 -29.71 1.42 2.07
C GLU A 296 -29.67 2.70 2.92
N ALA A 297 -28.48 3.16 3.33
CA ALA A 297 -28.29 4.41 4.07
C ALA A 297 -28.73 5.66 3.30
N ASN A 298 -28.80 5.59 1.97
CA ASN A 298 -29.23 6.69 1.10
C ASN A 298 -30.59 6.45 0.43
N ARG A 299 -31.29 5.36 0.75
CA ARG A 299 -32.52 4.93 0.05
C ARG A 299 -33.63 5.98 0.06
N ASP A 300 -33.83 6.65 1.19
CA ASP A 300 -34.92 7.64 1.33
C ASP A 300 -34.59 8.94 0.58
N ARG A 301 -33.31 9.31 0.49
CA ARG A 301 -32.80 10.40 -0.35
C ARG A 301 -33.08 10.09 -1.81
N ASP A 302 -32.70 8.89 -2.26
CA ASP A 302 -32.82 8.51 -3.67
C ASP A 302 -34.28 8.40 -4.12
N LYS A 303 -35.16 7.87 -3.26
CA LYS A 303 -36.62 7.90 -3.47
C LYS A 303 -37.16 9.32 -3.59
N SER A 304 -36.65 10.25 -2.78
CA SER A 304 -37.08 11.64 -2.79
C SER A 304 -36.60 12.37 -4.05
N LYS A 305 -35.32 12.18 -4.43
CA LYS A 305 -34.75 12.70 -5.69
C LYS A 305 -35.52 12.16 -6.91
N GLN A 306 -35.86 10.87 -6.92
CA GLN A 306 -36.63 10.25 -8.00
C GLN A 306 -38.03 10.86 -8.12
N LYS A 307 -38.77 10.97 -7.01
CA LYS A 307 -40.10 11.62 -6.98
C LYS A 307 -40.04 13.07 -7.43
N GLU A 308 -38.99 13.82 -7.06
CA GLU A 308 -38.81 15.19 -7.49
C GLU A 308 -38.55 15.30 -9.00
N LYS A 309 -37.72 14.41 -9.56
CA LYS A 309 -37.49 14.33 -11.02
C LYS A 309 -38.78 14.02 -11.78
N GLU A 310 -39.54 13.02 -11.34
CA GLU A 310 -40.83 12.66 -11.93
C GLU A 310 -41.84 13.81 -11.83
N ALA A 311 -41.90 14.51 -10.69
CA ALA A 311 -42.77 15.67 -10.52
C ALA A 311 -42.37 16.85 -11.42
N LYS A 312 -41.07 17.13 -11.57
CA LYS A 312 -40.55 18.16 -12.48
C LYS A 312 -40.84 17.83 -13.94
N GLU A 313 -40.67 16.58 -14.34
CA GLU A 313 -40.96 16.14 -15.70
C GLU A 313 -42.46 16.27 -16.01
N LYS A 314 -43.32 15.83 -15.09
CA LYS A 314 -44.77 15.98 -15.22
C LYS A 314 -45.19 17.45 -15.32
N ALA A 315 -44.67 18.31 -14.43
CA ALA A 315 -44.95 19.75 -14.49
C ALA A 315 -44.49 20.38 -15.82
N ARG A 316 -43.34 19.93 -16.37
CA ARG A 316 -42.85 20.39 -17.68
C ARG A 316 -43.75 19.93 -18.83
N GLN A 317 -44.27 18.70 -18.77
CA GLN A 317 -45.23 18.19 -19.75
C GLN A 317 -46.55 18.96 -19.67
N GLU A 318 -47.11 19.15 -18.47
CA GLU A 318 -48.35 19.92 -18.24
C GLU A 318 -48.22 21.38 -18.70
N ALA A 319 -47.09 22.04 -18.40
CA ALA A 319 -46.82 23.41 -18.86
C ALA A 319 -46.69 23.49 -20.39
N LYS A 320 -46.12 22.48 -21.03
CA LYS A 320 -46.04 22.40 -22.50
C LYS A 320 -47.44 22.25 -23.11
N GLU A 321 -48.28 21.37 -22.56
CA GLU A 321 -49.66 21.21 -23.00
C GLU A 321 -50.50 22.48 -22.81
N LEU A 322 -50.32 23.19 -21.69
CA LEU A 322 -50.98 24.48 -21.45
C LEU A 322 -50.55 25.52 -22.47
N ARG A 323 -49.25 25.65 -22.74
CA ARG A 323 -48.73 26.55 -23.78
C ARG A 323 -49.25 26.20 -25.17
N ASP A 324 -49.34 24.92 -25.52
CA ASP A 324 -49.87 24.49 -26.81
C ASP A 324 -51.38 24.78 -26.92
N LYS A 325 -52.15 24.61 -25.84
CA LYS A 325 -53.58 24.99 -25.75
C LYS A 325 -53.80 26.50 -25.79
N GLU A 326 -52.94 27.28 -25.14
CA GLU A 326 -52.98 28.75 -25.19
C GLU A 326 -52.58 29.26 -26.56
N ARG A 327 -51.57 28.67 -27.21
CA ARG A 327 -51.19 29.00 -28.59
C ARG A 327 -52.31 28.69 -29.59
N ALA A 328 -53.15 27.70 -29.31
CA ALA A 328 -54.38 27.44 -30.06
C ALA A 328 -55.54 28.41 -29.74
N LYS A 329 -55.49 29.14 -28.61
CA LYS A 329 -56.50 30.13 -28.20
C LYS A 329 -56.10 31.58 -28.51
N VAL A 330 -54.81 31.89 -28.58
CA VAL A 330 -54.26 33.24 -28.84
C VAL A 330 -54.37 33.64 -30.33
N GLU A 331 -55.07 32.86 -31.15
CA GLU A 331 -55.76 33.37 -32.36
C GLU A 331 -56.91 34.35 -32.03
N ASN A 332 -57.21 34.60 -30.75
CA ASN A 332 -58.02 35.74 -30.31
C ASN A 332 -57.56 36.29 -28.94
N GLY A 333 -56.77 37.36 -28.97
CA GLY A 333 -56.85 38.47 -28.00
C GLY A 333 -56.20 38.32 -26.60
N GLU A 334 -55.33 39.29 -26.33
CA GLU A 334 -54.90 39.89 -25.05
C GLU A 334 -53.89 39.18 -24.13
N LYS A 335 -52.84 39.97 -23.83
CA LYS A 335 -51.71 39.75 -22.93
C LYS A 335 -51.91 40.68 -21.72
N ASP A 336 -51.89 40.16 -20.50
CA ASP A 336 -51.49 40.89 -19.26
C ASP A 336 -51.66 40.04 -17.96
N MET A 337 -51.28 38.76 -17.98
CA MET A 337 -51.45 37.87 -16.80
C MET A 337 -50.22 37.00 -16.45
N GLU A 338 -49.01 37.38 -16.86
CA GLU A 338 -47.80 36.56 -16.67
C GLU A 338 -47.00 36.93 -15.39
N ALA A 339 -47.09 38.17 -14.91
CA ALA A 339 -46.27 38.64 -13.78
C ALA A 339 -46.80 38.25 -12.38
N LEU A 340 -48.11 38.08 -12.20
CA LEU A 340 -48.71 37.72 -10.90
C LEU A 340 -48.59 36.23 -10.56
N ALA A 341 -48.46 35.36 -11.57
CA ALA A 341 -48.34 33.92 -11.37
C ALA A 341 -46.93 33.51 -10.90
N GLU A 342 -45.87 34.24 -11.30
CA GLU A 342 -44.50 33.92 -10.90
C GLU A 342 -44.22 34.24 -9.43
N GLU A 343 -44.84 35.29 -8.88
CA GLU A 343 -44.64 35.72 -7.49
C GLU A 343 -45.33 34.76 -6.49
N GLU A 344 -46.55 34.30 -6.80
CA GLU A 344 -47.30 33.36 -5.97
C GLU A 344 -46.67 31.94 -5.95
N ILE A 345 -46.07 31.53 -7.08
CA ILE A 345 -45.29 30.28 -7.18
C ILE A 345 -44.00 30.37 -6.35
N HIS A 346 -43.37 31.53 -6.28
CA HIS A 346 -42.15 31.74 -5.52
C HIS A 346 -42.41 31.67 -4.00
N GLU A 347 -43.45 32.34 -3.50
CA GLU A 347 -43.82 32.30 -2.08
C GLU A 347 -44.25 30.90 -1.62
N ALA A 348 -45.03 30.18 -2.43
CA ALA A 348 -45.43 28.80 -2.13
C ALA A 348 -44.22 27.84 -2.03
N ARG A 349 -43.18 28.09 -2.83
CA ARG A 349 -41.94 27.29 -2.84
C ARG A 349 -41.06 27.56 -1.62
N ILE A 350 -41.05 28.80 -1.11
CA ILE A 350 -40.35 29.18 0.13
C ILE A 350 -41.09 28.64 1.36
N ALA A 351 -42.43 28.73 1.40
CA ALA A 351 -43.23 28.22 2.51
C ALA A 351 -43.11 26.69 2.69
N ARG A 352 -43.07 25.94 1.58
CA ARG A 352 -42.89 24.48 1.62
C ARG A 352 -41.52 24.07 2.17
N ARG A 353 -40.46 24.80 1.78
CA ARG A 353 -39.10 24.60 2.31
C ARG A 353 -38.96 24.93 3.80
N LYS A 354 -39.79 25.85 4.34
CA LYS A 354 -39.82 26.13 5.78
C LYS A 354 -40.56 25.07 6.58
N LYS A 355 -41.66 24.52 6.05
CA LYS A 355 -42.47 23.50 6.73
C LYS A 355 -41.73 22.16 6.88
N ASP A 356 -40.86 21.83 5.94
CA ASP A 356 -40.05 20.60 6.01
C ASP A 356 -38.86 20.72 6.99
N LYS A 357 -38.56 21.91 7.54
CA LYS A 357 -37.45 22.15 8.49
C LYS A 357 -37.85 21.96 9.97
N GLU A 358 -39.12 21.72 10.28
CA GLU A 358 -39.56 21.46 11.66
C GLU A 358 -39.41 19.97 11.99
N GLN A 359 -38.33 19.63 12.72
CA GLN A 359 -38.10 18.37 13.43
C GLN A 359 -37.99 17.06 12.60
N SER A 360 -37.54 17.11 11.35
CA SER A 360 -37.16 15.85 10.68
C SER A 360 -35.81 15.37 11.24
N VAL A 361 -35.83 14.31 12.06
CA VAL A 361 -34.62 13.56 12.42
C VAL A 361 -33.95 13.09 11.12
N PRO A 362 -32.65 13.39 10.89
CA PRO A 362 -31.93 12.91 9.72
C PRO A 362 -32.04 11.40 9.57
N LYS A 363 -32.41 10.92 8.38
CA LYS A 363 -32.61 9.47 8.12
C LYS A 363 -31.61 8.90 7.13
N THR A 364 -30.86 9.75 6.45
CA THR A 364 -29.81 9.32 5.51
C THR A 364 -28.46 9.82 5.98
N PHE A 365 -27.39 9.19 5.47
CA PHE A 365 -26.03 9.65 5.71
C PHE A 365 -25.86 11.11 5.27
N TYR A 366 -26.38 11.44 4.08
CA TYR A 366 -26.40 12.79 3.54
C TYR A 366 -27.07 13.80 4.49
N ASP A 367 -28.27 13.47 4.99
CA ASP A 367 -29.01 14.34 5.90
C ASP A 367 -28.25 14.53 7.22
N MET A 368 -27.65 13.45 7.74
CA MET A 368 -26.91 13.48 9.00
C MET A 368 -25.65 14.34 8.88
N PHE A 369 -24.92 14.21 7.77
CA PHE A 369 -23.74 15.02 7.49
C PHE A 369 -24.10 16.50 7.39
N CYS A 370 -25.11 16.84 6.58
CA CYS A 370 -25.56 18.23 6.42
C CYS A 370 -26.12 18.81 7.72
N PHE A 371 -26.84 18.00 8.51
CA PHE A 371 -27.34 18.42 9.82
C PHE A 371 -26.20 18.73 10.78
N ASN A 372 -25.20 17.86 10.89
CA ASN A 372 -24.03 18.07 11.75
C ASN A 372 -23.22 19.30 11.32
N ALA A 373 -23.01 19.49 10.02
CA ALA A 373 -22.34 20.68 9.48
C ALA A 373 -23.12 21.96 9.79
N ALA A 374 -24.45 21.95 9.62
CA ALA A 374 -25.30 23.09 9.94
C ALA A 374 -25.32 23.42 11.43
N VAL A 375 -25.30 22.40 12.30
CA VAL A 375 -25.22 22.59 13.77
C VAL A 375 -23.90 23.24 14.17
N MET A 376 -22.81 22.97 13.44
CA MET A 376 -21.50 23.58 13.66
C MET A 376 -21.31 24.93 12.95
N ASP A 377 -22.31 25.42 12.21
CA ASP A 377 -22.22 26.63 11.37
C ASP A 377 -21.12 26.53 10.29
N LEU A 378 -20.90 25.31 9.77
CA LEU A 378 -19.92 24.99 8.73
C LEU A 378 -20.57 24.56 7.41
N LEU A 379 -21.89 24.68 7.29
CA LEU A 379 -22.60 24.25 6.09
C LEU A 379 -22.33 25.21 4.93
N GLU A 380 -21.47 24.78 4.01
CA GLU A 380 -21.10 25.50 2.80
C GLU A 380 -21.38 24.66 1.54
N ASP A 381 -21.48 25.30 0.37
CA ASP A 381 -21.88 24.63 -0.88
C ASP A 381 -20.92 23.50 -1.31
N TRP A 382 -19.61 23.64 -1.05
CA TRP A 382 -18.60 22.63 -1.38
C TRP A 382 -18.80 21.30 -0.64
N MET A 383 -19.50 21.30 0.50
CA MET A 383 -19.77 20.08 1.25
C MET A 383 -20.66 19.10 0.48
N TYR A 384 -21.54 19.62 -0.39
CA TYR A 384 -22.36 18.79 -1.24
C TYR A 384 -21.53 18.07 -2.31
N GLU A 385 -20.50 18.75 -2.84
CA GLU A 385 -19.54 18.16 -3.77
C GLU A 385 -18.77 17.03 -3.10
N VAL A 386 -18.33 17.23 -1.85
CA VAL A 386 -17.67 16.18 -1.06
C VAL A 386 -18.59 14.97 -0.87
N LEU A 387 -19.87 15.17 -0.55
CA LEU A 387 -20.83 14.08 -0.42
C LEU A 387 -21.05 13.32 -1.73
N ASP A 388 -21.06 14.02 -2.86
CA ASP A 388 -21.15 13.38 -4.18
C ASP A 388 -19.87 12.59 -4.51
N CYS A 389 -18.68 13.09 -4.14
CA CYS A 389 -17.42 12.34 -4.24
C CYS A 389 -17.45 11.07 -3.37
N PHE A 390 -17.93 11.15 -2.13
CA PHE A 390 -18.10 9.96 -1.28
C PHE A 390 -19.06 8.95 -1.89
N ASP A 391 -20.19 9.40 -2.46
CA ASP A 391 -21.16 8.53 -3.14
C ASP A 391 -20.47 7.79 -4.30
N ASN A 392 -19.73 8.51 -5.14
CA ASN A 392 -18.98 7.94 -6.25
C ASN A 392 -17.89 6.96 -5.78
N ILE A 393 -17.09 7.32 -4.78
CA ILE A 393 -16.02 6.47 -4.23
C ILE A 393 -16.61 5.15 -3.71
N VAL A 394 -17.67 5.22 -2.89
CA VAL A 394 -18.25 4.03 -2.25
C VAL A 394 -18.93 3.13 -3.27
N LEU A 395 -19.67 3.70 -4.23
CA LEU A 395 -20.35 2.91 -5.27
C LEU A 395 -19.36 2.28 -6.26
N ASN A 396 -18.18 2.88 -6.43
CA ASN A 396 -17.14 2.39 -7.33
C ASN A 396 -15.96 1.70 -6.62
N ALA A 397 -16.04 1.45 -5.30
CA ALA A 397 -14.95 0.84 -4.54
C ALA A 397 -14.51 -0.54 -5.07
N GLY A 398 -15.42 -1.27 -5.73
CA GLY A 398 -15.11 -2.54 -6.40
C GLY A 398 -14.54 -2.42 -7.81
N ASN A 399 -14.53 -1.21 -8.37
CA ASN A 399 -13.96 -0.90 -9.68
C ASN A 399 -12.75 0.02 -9.48
N SER A 400 -11.60 -0.58 -9.23
CA SER A 400 -10.34 0.11 -8.98
C SER A 400 -10.00 1.20 -10.02
N PHE A 401 -10.27 0.96 -11.30
CA PHE A 401 -10.02 1.93 -12.37
C PHE A 401 -10.89 3.17 -12.18
N ARG A 402 -12.19 2.96 -11.92
CA ARG A 402 -13.11 4.06 -11.67
C ARG A 402 -12.77 4.78 -10.37
N LEU A 403 -12.41 4.04 -9.32
CA LEU A 403 -11.99 4.61 -8.05
C LEU A 403 -10.76 5.52 -8.19
N GLN A 404 -9.77 5.11 -9.00
CA GLN A 404 -8.60 5.95 -9.28
C GLN A 404 -8.98 7.26 -9.99
N GLU A 405 -9.92 7.23 -10.94
CA GLU A 405 -10.44 8.44 -11.57
C GLU A 405 -11.11 9.37 -10.54
N GLU A 406 -11.95 8.82 -9.64
CA GLU A 406 -12.66 9.61 -8.64
C GLU A 406 -11.74 10.19 -7.55
N CYS A 407 -10.62 9.53 -7.24
CA CYS A 407 -9.63 10.02 -6.26
C CYS A 407 -8.60 11.01 -6.84
N GLY A 408 -8.49 11.10 -8.17
CA GLY A 408 -7.57 12.03 -8.84
C GLY A 408 -8.19 13.37 -9.24
N LEU A 409 -9.50 13.52 -9.05
CA LEU A 409 -10.26 14.78 -9.16
C LEU A 409 -10.07 15.61 -7.89
#